data_AF-A0A9N9L4K0-F1
#
_entry.id   AF-A0A9N9L4K0-F1
#
_cell.length_a   1.000
_cell.length_b   1.000
_cell.length_c   1.000
_cell.angle_alpha   90.00
_cell.angle_beta   90.00
_cell.angle_gamma   90.00
#
_symmetry.space_group_name_H-M   'P 1'
#
loop_
_entity.id
_entity.type
_entity.pdbx_description
1 polymer ?
#
loop_
_entity_poly.entity_id
_entity_poly.type
_entity_poly.pdbx_seq_one_letter_code
_entity_poly.pdbx_strand_id
1 'polypeptide(L)'
;MAPKGPYKLCTVNKVPTRAKVLIGRLVDSQKEDYTIDYVSNAEKIEDVKTMVEEYKPDVLFVASMWTAEEAEKIFSIAREVKPEVKTLAIPFGLQIEKGPEAVVEFLNDGWPKLIEG
;
A
#
# COMPACT_ATOMS: atom_id res chain seq x y z
N MET A 1 -1.14 -14.36 21.45
CA MET A 1 -2.25 -13.42 21.17
C MET A 1 -2.68 -13.64 19.73
N ALA A 2 -3.93 -13.31 19.37
CA ALA A 2 -4.34 -13.38 17.96
C ALA A 2 -3.73 -12.19 17.19
N PRO A 3 -3.36 -12.36 15.90
CA PRO A 3 -2.86 -11.26 15.09
C PRO A 3 -3.92 -10.16 14.94
N LYS A 4 -3.48 -8.89 14.90
CA LYS A 4 -4.36 -7.73 14.73
C LYS A 4 -4.93 -7.72 13.29
N GLY A 5 -6.19 -7.30 13.13
CA GLY A 5 -6.84 -7.19 11.81
C GLY A 5 -8.17 -7.96 11.72
N PRO A 6 -8.65 -8.27 10.51
CA PRO A 6 -8.00 -8.09 9.20
C PRO A 6 -7.91 -6.62 8.75
N TYR A 7 -6.79 -6.25 8.13
CA TYR A 7 -6.60 -4.95 7.48
C TYR A 7 -6.71 -5.10 5.96
N LYS A 8 -7.68 -4.39 5.35
CA LYS A 8 -7.82 -4.38 3.90
C LYS A 8 -6.77 -3.47 3.27
N LEU A 9 -5.91 -4.04 2.44
CA LEU A 9 -4.84 -3.35 1.75
C LEU A 9 -5.15 -3.24 0.25
N CYS A 10 -5.15 -2.01 -0.27
CA CYS A 10 -5.09 -1.73 -1.69
C CYS A 10 -3.72 -1.17 -2.09
N THR A 11 -3.36 -1.30 -3.36
CA THR A 11 -2.17 -0.64 -3.92
C THR A 11 -2.50 0.21 -5.14
N VAL A 12 -1.63 1.18 -5.44
CA VAL A 12 -1.63 1.89 -6.72
C VAL A 12 -0.31 1.62 -7.41
N ASN A 13 -0.33 0.67 -8.35
CA ASN A 13 0.84 0.15 -9.04
C ASN A 13 0.50 -0.11 -10.52
N LYS A 14 1.10 0.65 -11.44
CA LYS A 14 1.17 0.43 -12.90
C LYS A 14 1.64 -0.98 -13.32
N VAL A 15 2.17 -1.80 -12.42
CA VAL A 15 2.59 -3.19 -12.68
C VAL A 15 2.01 -4.12 -11.61
N PRO A 16 0.74 -4.57 -11.75
CA PRO A 16 0.03 -5.33 -10.72
C PRO A 16 0.74 -6.61 -10.26
N THR A 17 1.46 -7.27 -11.17
CA THR A 17 2.25 -8.47 -10.85
C THR A 17 3.38 -8.16 -9.86
N ARG A 18 4.02 -6.99 -9.96
CA ARG A 18 5.04 -6.55 -8.99
C ARG A 18 4.43 -6.25 -7.64
N ALA A 19 3.27 -5.59 -7.61
CA ALA A 19 2.55 -5.34 -6.36
C ALA A 19 2.24 -6.65 -5.63
N LYS A 20 1.67 -7.64 -6.33
CA LYS A 20 1.36 -8.96 -5.74
C LYS A 20 2.58 -9.61 -5.08
N VAL A 21 3.75 -9.57 -5.72
CA VAL A 21 4.97 -10.17 -5.16
C VAL A 21 5.45 -9.43 -3.91
N LEU A 22 5.51 -8.10 -3.96
CA LEU A 22 6.00 -7.29 -2.83
C LEU A 22 5.04 -7.37 -1.63
N ILE A 23 3.73 -7.28 -1.88
CA ILE A 23 2.72 -7.40 -0.83
C ILE A 23 2.68 -8.82 -0.27
N GLY A 24 2.84 -9.86 -1.10
CA GLY A 24 2.94 -11.23 -0.62
C GLY A 24 4.11 -11.42 0.37
N ARG A 25 5.26 -10.81 0.10
CA ARG A 25 6.41 -10.80 1.02
C ARG A 25 6.10 -10.07 2.33
N LEU A 26 5.44 -8.92 2.26
CA LEU A 26 5.01 -8.16 3.45
C LEU A 26 4.01 -8.93 4.32
N VAL A 27 3.01 -9.55 3.68
CA VAL A 27 2.00 -10.35 4.37
C VAL A 27 2.68 -11.51 5.10
N ASP A 28 3.61 -12.19 4.44
CA ASP A 28 4.33 -13.32 5.04
C ASP A 28 5.24 -12.89 6.22
N SER A 29 5.91 -11.74 6.12
CA SER A 29 6.78 -11.22 7.19
C SER A 29 6.02 -10.65 8.39
N GLN A 30 4.78 -10.20 8.21
CA GLN A 30 3.97 -9.58 9.27
C GLN A 30 2.90 -10.53 9.85
N LYS A 31 2.77 -11.76 9.34
CA LYS A 31 1.66 -12.68 9.65
C LYS A 31 1.53 -13.10 11.12
N GLU A 32 2.62 -13.03 11.89
CA GLU A 32 2.59 -13.37 13.31
C GLU A 32 1.83 -12.31 14.13
N ASP A 33 1.93 -11.04 13.70
CA ASP A 33 1.37 -9.89 14.41
C ASP A 33 0.12 -9.32 13.74
N TYR A 34 -0.04 -9.50 12.43
CA TYR A 34 -1.07 -8.85 11.61
C TYR A 34 -1.73 -9.82 10.61
N THR A 35 -3.04 -9.67 10.45
CA THR A 35 -3.79 -10.25 9.32
C THR A 35 -3.99 -9.17 8.27
N ILE A 36 -3.43 -9.36 7.08
CA ILE A 36 -3.45 -8.39 5.98
C ILE A 36 -4.17 -9.03 4.79
N ASP A 37 -5.29 -8.44 4.40
CA ASP A 37 -6.08 -8.87 3.24
C ASP A 37 -5.76 -7.95 2.06
N TYR A 38 -4.96 -8.45 1.10
CA TYR A 38 -4.68 -7.70 -0.11
C TYR A 38 -5.85 -7.81 -1.10
N VAL A 39 -6.62 -6.73 -1.26
CA VAL A 39 -7.93 -6.77 -1.94
C VAL A 39 -7.91 -6.29 -3.39
N SER A 40 -7.13 -5.24 -3.73
CA SER A 40 -7.14 -4.68 -5.09
C SER A 40 -5.91 -3.82 -5.43
N ASN A 41 -5.74 -3.53 -6.73
CA ASN A 41 -4.73 -2.64 -7.28
C ASN A 41 -5.30 -1.71 -8.34
N ALA A 42 -5.03 -0.42 -8.24
CA ALA A 42 -5.25 0.55 -9.32
C ALA A 42 -3.96 0.73 -10.13
N GLU A 43 -4.04 0.61 -11.46
CA GLU A 43 -2.90 0.84 -12.36
C GLU A 43 -2.75 2.32 -12.73
N LYS A 44 -3.83 3.09 -12.62
CA LYS A 44 -3.90 4.52 -12.95
C LYS A 44 -4.46 5.31 -11.78
N ILE A 45 -4.08 6.59 -11.69
CA ILE A 45 -4.60 7.52 -10.68
C ILE A 45 -6.12 7.68 -10.81
N GLU A 46 -6.63 7.66 -12.04
CA GLU A 46 -8.06 7.82 -12.36
C GLU A 46 -8.92 6.72 -11.73
N ASP A 47 -8.38 5.50 -11.59
CA ASP A 47 -9.10 4.34 -11.06
C ASP A 47 -9.11 4.30 -9.52
N VAL A 48 -8.32 5.15 -8.86
CA VAL A 48 -8.17 5.16 -7.40
C VAL A 48 -9.50 5.42 -6.70
N LYS A 49 -10.27 6.39 -7.18
CA LYS A 49 -11.54 6.77 -6.56
C LYS A 49 -12.50 5.57 -6.53
N THR A 50 -12.75 4.97 -7.69
CA THR A 50 -13.64 3.82 -7.84
C THR A 50 -13.16 2.63 -7.02
N MET A 51 -11.85 2.35 -7.01
CA MET A 51 -11.28 1.27 -6.19
C MET A 51 -11.51 1.52 -4.69
N VAL A 52 -11.32 2.74 -4.19
CA VAL A 52 -11.52 3.05 -2.77
C VAL A 52 -13.01 2.99 -2.40
N GLU A 53 -13.91 3.42 -3.29
CA GLU A 53 -15.37 3.32 -3.11
C GLU A 53 -15.84 1.86 -3.00
N GLU A 54 -15.33 0.98 -3.88
CA GLU A 54 -15.70 -0.43 -3.96
C GLU A 54 -15.13 -1.24 -2.79
N TYR A 55 -13.82 -1.14 -2.54
CA TYR A 55 -13.13 -2.02 -1.59
C TYR A 55 -13.04 -1.45 -0.17
N LYS A 56 -13.19 -0.12 -0.01
CA LYS A 56 -13.07 0.61 1.25
C LYS A 56 -11.84 0.19 2.08
N PRO A 57 -10.63 0.22 1.50
CA PRO A 57 -9.42 -0.29 2.14
C PRO A 57 -9.09 0.45 3.43
N ASP A 58 -8.49 -0.22 4.40
CA ASP A 58 -7.94 0.41 5.61
C ASP A 58 -6.59 1.03 5.33
N VAL A 59 -5.85 0.45 4.38
CA VAL A 59 -4.51 0.87 3.98
C VAL A 59 -4.40 1.00 2.46
N LEU A 60 -3.80 2.08 1.98
CA LEU A 60 -3.47 2.32 0.57
C LEU A 60 -1.97 2.55 0.39
N PHE A 61 -1.32 1.70 -0.40
CA PHE A 61 0.10 1.84 -0.74
C PHE A 61 0.31 2.38 -2.16
N VAL A 62 1.22 3.33 -2.30
CA VAL A 62 1.60 3.92 -3.60
C VAL A 62 2.99 3.45 -3.98
N ALA A 63 3.14 2.88 -5.17
CA ALA A 63 4.38 2.30 -5.64
C ALA A 63 5.47 3.35 -5.95
N SER A 64 6.74 2.95 -5.89
CA SER A 64 7.94 3.81 -6.09
C SER A 64 8.12 4.37 -7.50
N MET A 65 7.16 4.18 -8.40
CA MET A 65 7.18 4.71 -9.78
C MET A 65 6.24 5.90 -9.97
N TRP A 66 5.54 6.28 -8.91
CA TRP A 66 4.77 7.52 -8.83
C TRP A 66 5.65 8.57 -8.16
N THR A 67 5.69 9.78 -8.72
CA THR A 67 6.39 10.89 -8.09
C THR A 67 5.73 11.27 -6.75
N ALA A 68 6.40 12.09 -5.94
CA ALA A 68 5.81 12.58 -4.69
C ALA A 68 4.50 13.35 -4.94
N GLU A 69 4.43 14.15 -6.01
CA GLU A 69 3.22 14.89 -6.40
C GLU A 69 2.08 13.95 -6.83
N GLU A 70 2.41 12.91 -7.59
CA GLU A 70 1.42 11.89 -7.98
C GLU A 70 0.91 11.11 -6.77
N ALA A 71 1.79 10.78 -5.82
CA ALA A 71 1.42 10.12 -4.57
C ALA A 71 0.50 10.98 -3.70
N GLU A 72 0.80 12.26 -3.52
CA GLU A 72 -0.07 13.20 -2.80
C GLU A 72 -1.45 13.35 -3.47
N LYS A 73 -1.48 13.39 -4.80
CA LYS A 73 -2.74 13.36 -5.54
C LYS A 73 -3.54 12.08 -5.28
N ILE A 74 -2.89 10.92 -5.32
CA ILE A 74 -3.52 9.63 -5.00
C ILE A 74 -4.07 9.62 -3.57
N PHE A 75 -3.31 10.12 -2.60
CA PHE A 75 -3.75 10.21 -1.21
C PHE A 75 -4.95 11.12 -1.04
N SER A 76 -4.96 12.27 -1.72
CA SER A 76 -6.08 13.22 -1.70
C SER A 76 -7.35 12.55 -2.22
N ILE A 77 -7.27 11.88 -3.37
CA ILE A 77 -8.42 11.14 -3.96
C ILE A 77 -8.92 10.06 -3.00
N ALA A 78 -8.02 9.29 -2.39
CA ALA A 78 -8.41 8.22 -1.47
C ALA A 78 -9.10 8.78 -0.21
N ARG A 79 -8.58 9.88 0.35
CA ARG A 79 -9.12 10.53 1.55
C ARG A 79 -10.42 11.29 1.30
N GLU A 80 -10.67 11.76 0.08
CA GLU A 80 -11.97 12.30 -0.31
C GLU A 80 -13.08 11.24 -0.18
N VAL A 81 -12.77 9.97 -0.43
CA VAL A 81 -13.72 8.85 -0.33
C VAL A 81 -13.76 8.25 1.08
N LYS A 82 -12.59 7.99 1.67
CA LYS A 82 -12.44 7.41 3.01
C LYS A 82 -11.41 8.22 3.79
N PRO A 83 -11.81 9.25 4.55
CA PRO A 83 -10.89 10.14 5.25
C PRO A 83 -9.94 9.42 6.23
N GLU A 84 -10.38 8.29 6.79
CA GLU A 84 -9.57 7.49 7.72
C GLU A 84 -8.62 6.48 7.05
N VAL A 85 -8.54 6.43 5.71
CA VAL A 85 -7.61 5.52 5.02
C VAL A 85 -6.17 5.86 5.37
N LYS A 86 -5.43 4.86 5.87
CA LYS A 86 -4.01 4.99 6.16
C LYS A 86 -3.23 4.87 4.84
N THR A 87 -2.29 5.76 4.59
CA THR A 87 -1.61 5.85 3.29
C THR A 87 -0.09 5.79 3.45
N LEU A 88 0.59 5.07 2.56
CA LEU A 88 2.05 5.03 2.53
C LEU A 88 2.54 5.08 1.08
N ALA A 89 3.49 5.96 0.80
CA ALA A 89 4.18 6.01 -0.49
C ALA A 89 5.56 5.39 -0.35
N ILE A 90 5.87 4.46 -1.24
CA ILE A 90 7.22 3.92 -1.36
C ILE A 90 8.06 5.01 -2.06
N PRO A 91 9.25 5.38 -1.53
CA PRO A 91 10.06 6.45 -2.09
C PRO A 91 10.30 6.29 -3.59
N PHE A 92 10.12 7.36 -4.35
CA PHE A 92 10.29 7.35 -5.81
C PHE A 92 11.68 6.85 -6.19
N GLY A 93 11.77 5.94 -7.15
CA GLY A 93 13.03 5.35 -7.62
C GLY A 93 13.59 4.23 -6.74
N LEU A 94 13.09 4.01 -5.51
CA LEU A 94 13.69 3.08 -4.54
C LEU A 94 13.97 1.69 -5.10
N GLN A 95 12.99 1.09 -5.79
CA GLN A 95 13.14 -0.24 -6.35
C GLN A 95 14.23 -0.32 -7.44
N ILE A 96 14.40 0.76 -8.21
CA ILE A 96 15.41 0.83 -9.28
C ILE A 96 16.79 1.02 -8.66
N GLU A 97 16.91 1.90 -7.66
CA GLU A 97 18.19 2.25 -7.04
C GLU A 97 18.72 1.18 -6.10
N LYS A 98 17.85 0.54 -5.32
CA LYS A 98 18.22 -0.37 -4.23
C LYS A 98 17.64 -1.78 -4.35
N GLY A 99 16.88 -2.04 -5.41
CA GLY A 99 16.27 -3.35 -5.65
C GLY A 99 14.96 -3.59 -4.89
N PRO A 100 14.31 -4.74 -5.15
CA PRO A 100 13.02 -5.08 -4.54
C PRO A 100 13.11 -5.38 -3.04
N GLU A 101 14.26 -5.84 -2.54
CA GLU A 101 14.49 -6.11 -1.12
C GLU A 101 14.35 -4.85 -0.27
N ALA A 102 14.94 -3.73 -0.72
CA ALA A 102 14.83 -2.44 -0.03
C ALA A 102 13.39 -1.93 0.06
N VAL A 103 12.54 -2.29 -0.93
CA VAL A 103 11.11 -1.98 -0.88
C VAL A 103 10.41 -2.79 0.21
N VAL A 104 10.73 -4.08 0.32
CA VAL A 104 10.14 -4.95 1.36
C VAL A 104 10.57 -4.49 2.75
N GLU A 105 11.83 -4.15 2.95
CA GLU A 105 12.33 -3.57 4.22
C GLU A 105 11.59 -2.28 4.57
N PHE A 106 11.46 -1.35 3.61
CA PHE A 106 10.70 -0.11 3.81
C PHE A 106 9.25 -0.38 4.21
N LEU A 107 8.59 -1.34 3.57
CA LEU A 107 7.21 -1.70 3.90
C LEU A 107 7.10 -2.38 5.28
N ASN A 108 8.06 -3.23 5.65
CA ASN A 108 8.10 -3.88 6.97
C ASN A 108 8.30 -2.90 8.10
N ASP A 109 9.18 -1.91 7.93
CA ASP A 109 9.41 -0.87 8.92
C ASP A 109 8.24 0.13 8.98
N GLY A 110 7.59 0.37 7.84
CA GLY A 110 6.49 1.30 7.68
C GLY A 110 5.17 0.75 8.22
N TRP A 111 4.90 -0.54 8.06
CA TRP A 111 3.60 -1.14 8.38
C TRP A 111 3.21 -0.97 9.86
N PRO A 112 4.02 -1.37 10.87
CA PRO A 112 3.65 -1.20 12.27
C PRO A 112 3.46 0.27 12.64
N LYS A 113 4.34 1.16 12.16
CA LYS A 113 4.25 2.61 12.40
C LYS A 113 2.96 3.19 11.83
N LEU A 114 2.56 2.70 10.66
CA LEU A 114 1.32 3.13 10.02
C LEU A 114 0.11 2.63 10.80
N ILE A 115 0.08 1.38 11.24
CA ILE A 115 -1.08 0.77 11.88
C ILE A 115 -1.25 1.21 13.35
N GLU A 116 -0.16 1.35 14.10
CA GLU A 116 -0.18 1.65 15.53
C GLU A 116 -0.11 3.15 15.85
N GLY A 117 0.32 3.97 14.89
CA GLY A 117 0.19 5.44 14.94
C GLY A 117 -1.22 5.91 14.63
#